data_AF-A0A529K0N9-F1
#
_entry.id   AF-A0A529K0N9-F1
#
_cell.length_a   1.000
_cell.length_b   1.000
_cell.length_c   1.000
_cell.angle_alpha   90.00
_cell.angle_beta   90.00
_cell.angle_gamma   90.00
#
_symmetry.space_group_name_H-M   'P 1'
#
loop_
_entity.id
_entity.type
_entity.pdbx_description
1 polymer ?
#
loop_
_entity_poly.entity_id
_entity_poly.type
_entity_poly.pdbx_seq_one_letter_code
_entity_poly.pdbx_strand_id
1 'polypeptide(L)' 'MTKKPEKPGSAGIRVLKTRIKKKSGLKESSRRWLQRHINDPYVQRSRADGYRSRAAYKLIEIDDKHHLLK' A
#
# COMPACT_ATOMS: atom_id res chain seq x y z
N MET A 1 11.81 -3.41 28.80
CA MET A 1 10.59 -3.88 28.12
C MET A 1 10.12 -2.78 27.18
N THR A 2 10.50 -2.85 25.91
CA THR A 2 10.29 -1.79 24.92
C THR A 2 8.83 -1.77 24.46
N LYS A 3 8.04 -0.79 24.94
CA LYS A 3 6.67 -0.53 24.49
C LYS A 3 6.70 -0.17 22.99
N LYS A 4 6.21 -1.07 22.15
CA LYS A 4 5.98 -0.87 20.71
C LYS A 4 4.94 0.27 20.57
N PRO A 5 5.16 1.30 19.73
CA PRO A 5 4.23 2.43 19.66
C PRO A 5 2.90 1.95 19.04
N GLU A 6 1.83 2.19 19.78
CA GLU A 6 0.45 1.90 19.39
C GLU A 6 0.08 2.81 18.21
N LYS A 7 -0.36 2.21 17.09
CA LYS A 7 -0.78 2.95 15.89
C LYS A 7 -2.08 3.71 16.22
N PRO A 8 -2.16 5.04 16.02
CA PRO A 8 -3.37 5.79 16.30
C PRO A 8 -4.50 5.33 15.39
N GLY A 9 -5.68 5.19 16.01
CA GLY A 9 -6.88 4.59 15.46
C GLY A 9 -7.41 5.25 14.18
N SER A 10 -8.25 4.45 13.53
CA SER A 10 -8.96 4.66 12.26
C SER A 10 -9.89 5.89 12.23
N ALA A 11 -9.34 7.10 12.31
CA ALA A 11 -10.01 8.30 11.80
C ALA A 11 -9.79 8.33 10.29
N GLY A 12 -10.86 8.18 9.50
CA GLY A 12 -10.85 7.99 8.04
C GLY A 12 -9.71 8.74 7.35
N ILE A 13 -8.65 8.00 7.02
CA ILE A 13 -7.40 8.55 6.50
C ILE A 13 -7.73 9.16 5.14
N ARG A 14 -7.94 10.48 5.10
CA ARG A 14 -7.85 11.24 3.85
C ARG A 14 -6.40 11.18 3.42
N VAL A 15 -6.02 10.09 2.76
CA VAL A 15 -4.72 9.92 2.14
C VAL A 15 -4.53 11.11 1.21
N LEU A 16 -3.64 12.02 1.58
CA LEU A 16 -3.26 13.13 0.73
C LEU A 16 -2.78 12.54 -0.61
N LYS A 17 -3.51 12.81 -1.69
CA LYS A 17 -3.22 12.25 -3.01
C LYS A 17 -1.82 12.68 -3.43
N THR A 18 -0.90 11.72 -3.43
CA THR A 18 0.49 11.96 -3.81
C THR A 18 0.53 12.23 -5.31
N ARG A 19 1.02 13.41 -5.69
CA ARG A 19 1.29 13.77 -7.09
C ARG A 19 2.70 13.33 -7.48
N ILE A 20 2.84 12.75 -8.67
CA ILE A 20 4.15 12.43 -9.26
C ILE A 20 4.83 13.76 -9.60
N LYS A 21 5.96 14.05 -8.94
CA LYS A 21 6.64 15.35 -9.01
C LYS A 21 7.34 15.61 -10.36
N LYS A 22 7.88 14.61 -11.07
CA LYS A 22 8.56 14.82 -12.37
C LYS A 22 8.75 13.51 -13.17
N LYS A 23 8.65 13.62 -14.51
CA LYS A 23 9.48 12.95 -15.55
C LYS A 23 9.09 13.61 -16.89
N SER A 24 9.86 14.60 -17.34
CA SER A 24 9.76 15.10 -18.72
C SER A 24 10.01 13.90 -19.65
N GLY A 25 9.04 13.56 -20.51
CA GLY A 25 9.11 12.40 -21.41
C GLY A 25 8.20 11.20 -21.07
N LEU A 26 7.43 11.22 -19.98
CA LEU A 26 6.46 10.15 -19.69
C LEU A 26 5.12 10.41 -20.40
N LYS A 27 4.62 9.43 -21.17
CA LYS A 27 3.27 9.48 -21.78
C LYS A 27 2.21 9.71 -20.69
N GLU A 28 1.22 10.53 -20.99
CA GLU A 28 0.14 10.91 -20.07
C GLU A 28 -0.59 9.68 -19.50
N SER A 29 -0.82 8.66 -20.32
CA SER A 29 -1.42 7.37 -19.90
C SER A 29 -0.58 6.65 -18.84
N SER A 30 0.74 6.64 -19.00
CA SER A 30 1.67 6.03 -18.04
C SER A 30 1.75 6.84 -16.75
N ARG A 31 1.72 8.18 -16.84
CA ARG A 31 1.64 9.05 -15.65
C ARG A 31 0.39 8.79 -14.83
N ARG A 32 -0.78 8.68 -15.49
CA ARG A 32 -2.05 8.34 -14.83
C ARG A 32 -2.00 6.97 -14.19
N TRP A 33 -1.43 5.98 -14.87
CA TRP A 33 -1.25 4.63 -14.32
C TRP A 33 -0.41 4.65 -13.03
N LEU A 34 0.75 5.30 -13.06
CA LEU A 34 1.63 5.41 -11.90
C LEU A 34 0.96 6.18 -10.75
N GLN A 35 0.18 7.21 -11.08
CA GLN A 35 -0.52 8.00 -10.07
C GLN A 35 -1.57 7.15 -9.37
N ARG A 36 -2.32 6.30 -10.09
CA ARG A 36 -3.26 5.37 -9.46
C ARG A 36 -2.53 4.37 -8.57
N HIS A 37 -1.42 3.82 -9.04
CA HIS A 37 -0.65 2.83 -8.29
C HIS A 37 -0.12 3.39 -6.95
N ILE A 38 0.49 4.59 -6.96
CA ILE A 38 1.03 5.22 -5.74
C ILE A 38 -0.08 5.62 -4.75
N ASN A 39 -1.27 5.93 -5.27
CA ASN A 39 -2.43 6.31 -4.45
C ASN A 39 -3.34 5.12 -4.10
N ASP A 40 -2.96 3.89 -4.45
CA ASP A 40 -3.71 2.69 -4.07
C ASP A 40 -3.57 2.46 -2.55
N PRO A 41 -4.68 2.35 -1.80
CA PRO A 41 -4.64 2.21 -0.35
C PRO A 41 -3.91 0.96 0.13
N TYR A 42 -3.93 -0.13 -0.64
CA TYR A 42 -3.23 -1.36 -0.27
C TYR A 42 -1.74 -1.25 -0.54
N VAL A 43 -1.33 -0.55 -1.60
CA VAL A 43 0.10 -0.24 -1.83
C VAL A 43 0.67 0.60 -0.69
N GLN A 44 -0.08 1.60 -0.22
CA GLN A 44 0.35 2.43 0.90
C GLN A 44 0.38 1.67 2.22
N ARG A 45 -0.69 0.92 2.54
CA ARG A 45 -0.73 0.06 3.72
C ARG A 45 0.42 -0.96 3.68
N SER A 46 0.69 -1.59 2.54
CA SER A 46 1.83 -2.52 2.40
C SER A 46 3.15 -1.88 2.78
N ARG A 47 3.41 -0.66 2.31
CA ARG A 47 4.65 0.06 2.64
C ARG A 47 4.71 0.44 4.12
N ALA A 48 3.59 0.84 4.72
CA ALA A 48 3.50 1.17 6.14
C ALA A 48 3.68 -0.06 7.04
N ASP A 49 3.15 -1.21 6.62
CA ASP A 49 3.25 -2.48 7.36
C ASP A 49 4.52 -3.28 7.03
N GLY A 50 5.37 -2.79 6.12
CA GLY A 50 6.65 -3.41 5.77
C GLY A 50 6.55 -4.55 4.75
N TYR A 51 5.39 -4.77 4.14
CA TYR A 51 5.19 -5.74 3.07
C TYR A 51 5.76 -5.24 1.74
N ARG A 52 6.35 -6.16 0.96
CA ARG A 52 6.96 -5.86 -0.35
C ARG A 52 5.94 -5.51 -1.44
N SER A 53 4.71 -6.02 -1.36
CA SER A 53 3.69 -5.84 -2.38
C SER A 53 2.27 -5.85 -1.80
N ARG A 54 1.32 -5.23 -2.51
CA ARG A 54 -0.11 -5.27 -2.16
C ARG A 54 -0.72 -6.68 -2.17
N ALA A 55 -0.07 -7.61 -2.87
CA ALA A 55 -0.52 -9.00 -2.93
C ALA A 55 -0.36 -9.71 -1.58
N ALA A 56 0.50 -9.20 -0.69
CA ALA A 56 0.69 -9.77 0.64
C ALA A 56 -0.64 -9.92 1.40
N TYR A 57 -1.53 -8.93 1.34
CA TYR A 57 -2.86 -9.02 1.97
C TYR A 57 -3.69 -10.18 1.43
N LYS A 58 -3.69 -10.35 0.11
CA LYS A 58 -4.44 -11.43 -0.53
C LYS A 58 -3.84 -12.79 -0.22
N LEU A 59 -2.52 -12.89 -0.17
CA LEU A 59 -1.84 -14.12 0.22
C LEU A 59 -2.16 -14.49 1.66
N ILE A 60 -2.16 -13.52 2.59
CA ILE A 60 -2.56 -13.74 3.98
C ILE A 60 -4.02 -14.20 4.05
N GLU A 61 -4.94 -13.56 3.31
CA GLU A 61 -6.36 -13.99 3.27
C GLU A 61 -6.55 -15.40 2.68
N ILE A 62 -5.77 -15.77 1.66
CA ILE A 62 -5.83 -17.10 1.07
C ILE A 62 -5.26 -18.13 2.04
N ASP A 63 -4.14 -17.80 2.68
CA ASP A 63 -3.47 -18.66 3.64
C ASP A 63 -4.34 -18.90 4.88
N ASP A 64 -5.03 -17.88 5.40
CA ASP A 64 -5.98 -18.02 6.50
C ASP A 64 -7.14 -18.98 6.16
N LYS A 65 -7.60 -18.97 4.91
CA LYS A 65 -8.70 -19.85 4.46
C LYS A 65 -8.26 -21.27 4.16
N HIS A 66 -7.09 -21.42 3.54
CA HIS A 66 -6.67 -22.67 2.93
C HIS A 66 -5.46 -23.30 3.62
N HIS A 67 -4.85 -22.61 4.59
CA HIS A 67 -3.67 -23.03 5.35
C HIS A 67 -2.58 -23.59 4.42
N LEU A 68 -2.27 -22.83 3.36
CA LEU A 68 -1.40 -23.30 2.28
C LEU A 68 0.08 -23.27 2.66
N LEU A 69 0.45 -22.38 3.58
CA LEU A 69 1.80 -22.19 4.05
C LEU A 69 1.98 -22.91 5.41
N LYS A 70 3.00 -23.74 5.49
CA LYS A 70 3.42 -24.49 6.69
C LYS A 70 4.85 -24.13 7.06
#